data_AF-A0A847UU89-F1
#
_entry.id   AF-A0A847UU89-F1
#
_cell.length_a   1.000
_cell.length_b   1.000
_cell.length_c   1.000
_cell.angle_alpha   90.00
_cell.angle_beta   90.00
_cell.angle_gamma   90.00
#
_symmetry.space_group_name_H-M   'P 1'
#
loop_
_entity.id
_entity.type
_entity.pdbx_description
1 polymer ?
#
loop_
_entity_poly.entity_id
_entity_poly.type
_entity_poly.pdbx_seq_one_letter_code
_entity_poly.pdbx_strand_id
1 'polypeptide(L)' 'MADLKKIAILTSGGDSPGMNAATRAAARTAIARGIEVVGIMRGFEGLLEGDFRPLGARDVGGIIHRGGTIL' A
#
# COMPACT_ATOMS: atom_id res chain seq x y z
N MET A 1 -0.25 24.68 -5.74
CA MET A 1 0.19 23.46 -5.01
C MET A 1 0.53 22.42 -6.06
N ALA A 2 1.61 21.66 -5.92
CA ALA A 2 1.94 20.61 -6.88
C ALA A 2 0.86 19.52 -6.84
N ASP A 3 0.32 19.13 -7.99
CA ASP A 3 -0.61 18.01 -8.09
C ASP A 3 0.10 16.71 -7.69
N LEU A 4 -0.40 16.05 -6.64
CA LEU A 4 0.14 14.77 -6.17
C LEU A 4 -0.25 13.67 -7.16
N LYS A 5 0.72 13.18 -7.95
CA LYS A 5 0.48 12.18 -9.00
C LYS A 5 0.64 10.73 -8.55
N LYS A 6 1.47 10.49 -7.52
CA LYS A 6 1.85 9.13 -7.08
C LYS A 6 2.20 9.08 -5.60
N ILE A 7 1.83 8.00 -4.94
CA ILE A 7 2.24 7.67 -3.57
C ILE A 7 2.75 6.23 -3.47
N ALA A 8 3.63 5.99 -2.50
CA ALA A 8 4.06 4.66 -2.10
C ALA A 8 3.52 4.34 -0.69
N ILE A 9 3.08 3.11 -0.46
CA ILE A 9 2.67 2.60 0.85
C ILE A 9 3.68 1.55 1.30
N LEU A 10 4.14 1.69 2.53
CA LEU A 10 5.07 0.78 3.19
C LEU A 10 4.51 0.44 4.58
N THR A 11 4.64 -0.81 4.98
CA THR A 11 4.41 -1.26 6.35
C THR A 11 5.75 -1.63 6.98
N SER A 12 6.14 -0.94 8.05
CA SER A 12 7.33 -1.26 8.83
C SER A 12 6.94 -1.93 10.15
N GLY A 13 7.83 -2.82 10.63
CA GLY A 13 7.60 -3.59 11.84
C GLY A 13 7.07 -5.00 11.55
N GLY A 14 6.71 -5.73 12.61
CA GLY A 14 6.12 -7.07 12.49
C GLY A 14 4.66 -7.02 12.05
N ASP A 15 4.17 -8.15 11.52
CA ASP A 15 2.78 -8.30 11.10
C ASP A 15 1.78 -8.02 12.22
N SER A 16 0.83 -7.11 11.98
CA SER A 16 -0.18 -6.71 12.95
C SER A 16 -1.58 -6.66 12.33
N PRO A 17 -2.65 -6.99 13.10
CA PRO A 17 -4.02 -6.75 12.66
C PRO A 17 -4.25 -5.29 12.30
N GLY A 18 -4.97 -5.05 11.20
CA GLY A 18 -5.36 -3.72 10.75
C GLY A 18 -4.42 -3.06 9.73
N MET A 19 -3.20 -3.57 9.53
CA MET A 19 -2.30 -3.03 8.48
C MET A 19 -2.95 -3.11 7.09
N ASN A 20 -3.53 -4.26 6.75
CA ASN A 20 -4.27 -4.43 5.50
C ASN A 20 -5.48 -3.49 5.38
N ALA A 21 -6.16 -3.19 6.48
CA ALA A 21 -7.28 -2.25 6.49
C ALA A 21 -6.80 -0.81 6.22
N ALA A 22 -5.69 -0.39 6.83
CA ALA A 22 -5.06 0.91 6.61
C ALA A 22 -4.53 1.05 5.17
N THR A 23 -3.77 0.07 4.68
CA THR A 23 -3.28 0.01 3.30
C THR A 23 -4.42 0.11 2.31
N ARG A 24 -5.51 -0.65 2.52
CA ARG A 24 -6.70 -0.57 1.67
C ARG A 24 -7.34 0.82 1.69
N ALA A 25 -7.53 1.41 2.87
CA ALA A 25 -8.17 2.72 3.00
C ALA A 25 -7.35 3.81 2.28
N ALA A 26 -6.04 3.82 2.49
CA ALA A 26 -5.12 4.75 1.84
C ALA A 26 -5.11 4.57 0.32
N ALA A 27 -4.87 3.34 -0.16
CA ALA A 27 -4.83 3.03 -1.58
C ALA A 27 -6.16 3.37 -2.28
N ARG A 28 -7.30 2.99 -1.68
CA ARG A 28 -8.61 3.24 -2.30
C ARG A 28 -8.93 4.71 -2.41
N THR A 29 -8.55 5.51 -1.40
CA THR A 29 -8.72 6.96 -1.39
C THR A 29 -7.86 7.63 -2.46
N ALA A 30 -6.58 7.23 -2.56
CA ALA A 30 -5.67 7.75 -3.57
C ALA A 30 -6.14 7.43 -5.00
N ILE A 31 -6.51 6.17 -5.26
CA ILE A 31 -7.05 5.75 -6.56
C ILE A 31 -8.32 6.53 -6.93
N ALA A 32 -9.22 6.77 -5.98
CA ALA A 32 -10.43 7.55 -6.21
C ALA A 32 -10.15 9.02 -6.58
N ARG A 33 -8.97 9.54 -6.21
CA ARG A 33 -8.49 10.87 -6.56
C ARG A 33 -7.61 10.89 -7.82
N GLY A 34 -7.50 9.77 -8.55
CA GLY A 34 -6.65 9.68 -9.74
C GLY A 34 -5.16 9.62 -9.45
N ILE A 35 -4.77 9.27 -8.22
CA ILE A 35 -3.37 9.20 -7.77
C ILE A 35 -2.90 7.75 -7.94
N GLU A 36 -1.76 7.56 -8.61
CA GLU A 36 -1.13 6.25 -8.73
C GLU A 36 -0.63 5.75 -7.37
N VAL A 37 -0.78 4.45 -7.09
CA VAL A 37 -0.36 3.84 -5.83
C VAL A 37 0.59 2.70 -6.11
N VAL A 38 1.71 2.68 -5.40
CA VAL A 38 2.62 1.52 -5.34
C VAL A 38 2.75 1.04 -3.89
N GLY A 39 2.85 -0.26 -3.69
CA GLY A 39 3.26 -0.89 -2.44
C GLY A 39 4.75 -1.15 -2.46
N ILE A 40 5.41 -0.96 -1.32
CA ILE A 40 6.81 -1.33 -1.11
C ILE A 40 6.82 -2.68 -0.38
N MET A 41 7.41 -3.68 -1.01
CA MET A 41 7.43 -5.03 -0.46
C MET A 41 8.45 -5.13 0.68
N ARG A 42 8.23 -5.99 1.68
CA ARG A 42 9.21 -6.27 2.77
C ARG A 42 9.70 -5.02 3.52
N GLY A 43 8.85 -4.00 3.64
CA GLY A 43 9.18 -2.79 4.39
C GLY A 43 10.42 -2.06 3.85
N PHE A 44 11.36 -1.72 4.73
CA PHE A 44 12.56 -0.98 4.34
C PHE A 44 13.53 -1.80 3.47
N GLU A 45 13.52 -3.13 3.57
CA GLU A 45 14.35 -3.99 2.73
C GLU A 45 13.97 -3.84 1.26
N GLY A 46 12.69 -4.02 0.91
CA GLY A 46 12.26 -3.80 -0.47
C GLY A 46 12.31 -2.34 -0.91
N LEU A 47 12.28 -1.36 0.01
CA LEU A 47 12.58 0.02 -0.36
C LEU A 47 14.03 0.16 -0.87
N LEU A 48 14.99 -0.45 -0.18
CA LEU A 48 16.41 -0.39 -0.55
C LEU A 48 16.69 -1.19 -1.82
N GLU A 49 15.99 -2.31 -2.03
CA GLU A 49 16.12 -3.17 -3.21
C GLU A 49 15.34 -2.66 -4.42
N GLY A 50 14.44 -1.70 -4.22
CA GLY A 50 13.55 -1.20 -5.27
C GLY A 50 12.40 -2.15 -5.62
N ASP A 51 11.95 -2.97 -4.67
CA ASP A 51 10.81 -3.88 -4.82
C ASP A 51 9.48 -3.14 -4.64
N PHE A 52 9.10 -2.42 -5.70
CA PHE A 52 7.84 -1.68 -5.78
C PHE A 52 6.82 -2.43 -6.62
N ARG A 53 5.61 -2.59 -6.09
CA ARG A 53 4.48 -3.23 -6.78
C ARG A 53 3.33 -2.25 -7.00
N PRO A 54 2.83 -2.04 -8.23
CA PRO A 54 1.62 -1.26 -8.46
C PRO A 54 0.42 -1.85 -7.69
N LEU A 55 -0.36 -0.98 -7.04
CA LEU A 55 -1.58 -1.37 -6.32
C LEU A 55 -2.81 -0.76 -7.00
N GLY A 56 -3.63 -1.61 -7.59
CA GLY A 56 -4.95 -1.26 -8.08
C GLY A 56 -6.05 -1.52 -7.04
N ALA A 57 -7.26 -1.11 -7.40
CA ALA A 57 -8.46 -1.31 -6.58
C ALA A 57 -8.73 -2.78 -6.23
N ARG A 58 -8.32 -3.70 -7.12
CA ARG A 58 -8.47 -5.15 -6.96
C ARG A 58 -7.39 -5.75 -6.07
N ASP A 59 -6.16 -5.23 -6.11
CA ASP A 59 -5.05 -5.71 -5.29
C ASP A 59 -5.30 -5.51 -3.79
N VAL A 60 -6.02 -4.45 -3.43
CA VAL A 60 -6.47 -4.17 -2.05
C VAL A 60 -7.91 -4.64 -1.78
N GLY A 61 -8.48 -5.46 -2.67
CA GLY A 61 -9.79 -6.07 -2.51
C GLY A 61 -9.73 -7.32 -1.63
N GLY A 62 -10.69 -7.49 -0.72
CA GLY A 62 -10.78 -8.71 0.09
C GLY A 62 -9.65 -8.89 1.13
N ILE A 63 -8.85 -7.87 1.44
CA ILE A 63 -7.73 -8.01 2.39
C ILE A 63 -8.05 -7.59 3.83
N ILE A 64 -9.20 -6.95 4.09
CA ILE A 64 -9.53 -6.40 5.42
C ILE A 64 -9.55 -7.48 6.51
N HIS A 65 -10.00 -8.68 6.18
CA HIS A 65 -10.11 -9.79 7.12
C HIS A 65 -8.80 -10.59 7.26
N ARG A 66 -7.77 -10.28 6.47
CA ARG A 66 -6.48 -10.98 6.51
C ARG A 66 -5.59 -10.32 7.56
N GLY A 67 -5.02 -11.14 8.45
CA GLY A 67 -3.98 -10.68 9.38
C GLY A 67 -2.70 -10.26 8.66
N GLY A 68 -1.83 -9.53 9.37
CA GLY A 68 -0.56 -9.04 8.86
C GLY A 68 -0.70 -7.98 7.76
N THR A 69 0.29 -7.92 6.88
CA THR A 69 0.33 -7.04 5.70
C THR A 69 0.43 -7.84 4.39
N ILE A 70 -0.12 -7.29 3.30
CA ILE A 70 0.10 -7.80 1.93
C ILE A 70 1.37 -7.22 1.27
N LEU A 71 2.07 -6.33 1.97
CA LEU A 71 3.25 -5.60 1.51
C LEU A 71 4.51 -6.12 2.21
#